data_AF-A0A6A0B5Z0-F1
#
_entry.id   AF-A0A6A0B5Z0-F1
#
_cell.length_a   1.000
_cell.length_b   1.000
_cell.length_c   1.000
_cell.angle_alpha   90.00
_cell.angle_beta   90.00
_cell.angle_gamma   90.00
#
_symmetry.space_group_name_H-M   'P 1'
#
loop_
_entity.id
_entity.type
_entity.pdbx_description
1 polymer ?
#
loop_
_entity_poly.entity_id
_entity_poly.type
_entity_poly.pdbx_seq_one_letter_code
_entity_poly.pdbx_strand_id
1 'polypeptide(L)'
;MLDTQGVKEDTYDVTKTFLEPAAGDGNFLVAILKRKLVGVKETFSSKYWQTKSLFALSSIYGIEFLADNLEIARYRLFLYYLDWYEETFGQKLSSRKDIYKSANFLIQKNIVRGNTLTKCHPETGAPILFNEWRRVKGSASKVERVEFSFAELLNEKITLESGIPEGQLSLFDLEGDDTKQKKKIATIIDIQKVYQLEGK
;
A
#
# COMPACT_ATOMS: atom_id res chain seq x y z
N MET A 1 6.30 18.33 -8.72
CA MET A 1 5.06 17.65 -8.29
C MET A 1 5.11 17.24 -6.81
N LEU A 2 6.18 16.62 -6.31
CA LEU A 2 6.30 16.24 -4.89
C LEU A 2 6.68 17.39 -3.94
N ASP A 3 7.12 18.54 -4.45
CA ASP A 3 7.59 19.68 -3.63
C ASP A 3 6.51 20.74 -3.38
N THR A 4 5.25 20.43 -3.72
CA THR A 4 4.11 21.28 -3.37
C THR A 4 3.89 21.24 -1.86
N GLN A 5 3.58 22.39 -1.28
CA GLN A 5 3.27 22.53 0.15
C GLN A 5 2.09 21.61 0.55
N GLY A 6 2.21 20.92 1.68
CA GLY A 6 1.31 19.85 2.14
C GLY A 6 1.73 18.47 1.63
N VAL A 7 1.91 18.32 0.31
CA VAL A 7 2.32 17.04 -0.30
C VAL A 7 3.71 16.64 0.16
N LYS A 8 4.62 17.61 0.26
CA LYS A 8 5.98 17.35 0.75
C LYS A 8 5.94 16.81 2.17
N GLU A 9 5.25 17.45 3.09
CA GLU A 9 5.12 17.05 4.49
C GLU A 9 4.51 15.66 4.62
N ASP A 10 3.43 15.38 3.87
CA ASP A 10 2.77 14.07 3.85
C ASP A 10 3.71 12.95 3.38
N THR A 11 4.68 13.25 2.50
CA THR A 11 5.68 12.24 2.08
C THR A 11 6.69 11.87 3.18
N TYR A 12 6.82 12.65 4.25
CA TYR A 12 7.62 12.26 5.43
C TYR A 12 6.79 11.52 6.48
N ASP A 13 5.46 11.67 6.46
CA ASP A 13 4.58 10.95 7.36
C ASP A 13 4.38 9.49 6.92
N VAL A 14 4.81 8.56 7.76
CA VAL A 14 4.69 7.11 7.57
C VAL A 14 3.22 6.64 7.57
N THR A 15 2.30 7.43 8.12
CA THR A 15 0.86 7.11 8.22
C THR A 15 0.09 7.44 6.94
N LYS A 16 0.56 8.40 6.14
CA LYS A 16 -0.12 8.89 4.95
C LYS A 16 0.01 7.92 3.79
N THR A 17 -1.08 7.69 3.07
CA THR A 17 -1.10 6.78 1.93
C THR A 17 -0.99 7.54 0.61
N PHE A 18 -0.28 6.99 -0.37
CA PHE A 18 -0.13 7.54 -1.71
C PHE A 18 -0.49 6.49 -2.76
N LEU A 19 -1.19 6.92 -3.81
CA LEU A 19 -1.51 6.10 -4.98
C LEU A 19 -1.03 6.81 -6.24
N GLU A 20 -0.20 6.14 -7.03
CA GLU A 20 0.18 6.57 -8.38
C GLU A 20 -0.61 5.79 -9.44
N PRO A 21 -1.57 6.41 -10.16
CA PRO A 21 -2.41 5.72 -11.14
C PRO A 21 -1.69 5.33 -12.44
N ALA A 22 -0.48 5.85 -12.70
CA ALA A 22 0.34 5.47 -13.85
C ALA A 22 1.81 5.40 -13.44
N ALA A 23 2.17 4.31 -12.75
CA ALA A 23 3.45 4.18 -12.06
C ALA A 23 4.66 4.15 -12.99
N GLY A 24 4.48 3.78 -14.27
CA GLY A 24 5.55 3.63 -15.23
C GLY A 24 6.62 2.68 -14.70
N ASP A 25 7.87 3.13 -14.75
CA ASP A 25 9.03 2.40 -14.22
C ASP A 25 9.30 2.66 -12.72
N GLY A 26 8.37 3.31 -12.01
CA GLY A 26 8.37 3.44 -10.56
C GLY A 26 9.19 4.59 -9.97
N ASN A 27 9.67 5.54 -10.78
CA ASN A 27 10.47 6.68 -10.28
C ASN A 27 9.75 7.49 -9.18
N PHE A 28 8.45 7.74 -9.34
CA PHE A 28 7.66 8.47 -8.34
C PHE A 28 7.49 7.68 -7.04
N LEU A 29 7.23 6.37 -7.15
CA LEU A 29 7.11 5.45 -6.01
C LEU A 29 8.41 5.42 -5.18
N VAL A 30 9.56 5.34 -5.86
CA VAL A 30 10.88 5.37 -5.22
C VAL A 30 11.12 6.71 -4.52
N ALA A 31 10.74 7.83 -5.14
CA ALA A 31 10.89 9.16 -4.53
C ALA A 31 10.02 9.31 -3.26
N ILE A 32 8.80 8.78 -3.25
CA ILE A 32 7.95 8.74 -2.05
C ILE A 32 8.60 7.85 -0.97
N LEU A 33 9.04 6.64 -1.34
CA LEU A 33 9.68 5.72 -0.40
C LEU A 33 10.91 6.36 0.25
N LYS A 34 11.75 7.03 -0.54
CA LYS A 34 12.91 7.78 -0.05
C LYS A 34 12.54 8.75 1.07
N ARG A 35 11.53 9.59 0.85
CA ARG A 35 11.10 10.60 1.83
C ARG A 35 10.47 9.97 3.07
N LYS A 36 9.67 8.92 2.90
CA LYS A 36 9.08 8.20 4.03
C LYS A 36 10.14 7.54 4.90
N LEU A 37 11.19 6.96 4.30
CA LEU A 37 12.28 6.35 5.04
C LEU A 37 13.16 7.37 5.78
N VAL A 38 13.29 8.59 5.25
CA VAL A 38 13.85 9.72 6.02
C VAL A 38 12.96 10.04 7.21
N GLY A 39 11.65 10.21 6.99
CA GLY A 39 10.69 10.44 8.07
C GLY A 39 10.68 9.33 9.14
N VAL A 40 10.91 8.06 8.76
CA VAL A 40 11.10 6.95 9.70
C VAL A 40 12.28 7.21 10.64
N LYS A 41 13.43 7.64 10.09
CA LYS A 41 14.65 7.88 10.88
C LYS A 41 14.53 9.11 11.76
N GLU A 42 13.82 10.14 11.30
CA GLU A 42 13.60 11.39 12.04
C GLU A 42 12.56 11.23 13.18
N THR A 43 11.53 10.40 12.97
CA THR A 43 10.39 10.30 13.91
C THR A 43 10.56 9.22 14.96
N PHE A 44 11.22 8.10 14.63
CA PHE A 44 11.25 6.91 15.49
C PHE A 44 12.66 6.57 15.97
N SER A 45 12.75 5.97 17.15
CA SER A 45 14.02 5.38 17.62
C SER A 45 14.43 4.18 16.75
N SER A 46 15.74 3.93 16.66
CA SER A 46 16.34 2.93 15.78
C SER A 46 15.78 1.51 15.95
N LYS A 47 15.40 1.14 17.18
CA LYS A 47 14.74 -0.15 17.48
C LYS A 47 13.43 -0.37 16.72
N TYR A 48 12.78 0.68 16.20
CA TYR A 48 11.53 0.58 15.45
C TYR A 48 11.71 0.76 13.93
N TRP A 49 12.88 1.15 13.45
CA TRP A 49 13.08 1.48 12.02
C TRP A 49 12.70 0.34 11.09
N GLN A 50 13.03 -0.91 11.43
CA GLN A 50 12.63 -2.08 10.64
C GLN A 50 11.11 -2.15 10.48
N THR A 51 10.37 -2.16 11.58
CA THR A 51 8.90 -2.19 11.57
C THR A 51 8.29 -0.97 10.88
N LYS A 52 8.78 0.24 11.17
CA LYS A 52 8.24 1.49 10.59
C LYS A 52 8.59 1.66 9.12
N SER A 53 9.68 1.09 8.64
CA SER A 53 10.01 1.03 7.21
C SER A 53 9.05 0.16 6.42
N LEU A 54 8.53 -0.93 7.01
CA LEU A 54 7.47 -1.73 6.37
C LEU A 54 6.14 -0.97 6.33
N PHE A 55 5.82 -0.17 7.36
CA PHE A 55 4.66 0.73 7.31
C PHE A 55 4.80 1.81 6.24
N ALA A 56 6.02 2.31 6.01
CA ALA A 56 6.28 3.22 4.90
C ALA A 56 5.99 2.54 3.56
N LEU A 57 6.52 1.33 3.32
CA LEU A 57 6.22 0.55 2.12
C LEU A 57 4.73 0.24 1.96
N SER A 58 4.05 -0.18 3.03
CA SER A 58 2.64 -0.55 2.99
C SER A 58 1.70 0.63 2.68
N SER A 59 2.20 1.86 2.76
CA SER A 59 1.47 3.10 2.47
C SER A 59 1.65 3.61 1.04
N ILE A 60 2.40 2.90 0.19
CA ILE A 60 2.65 3.27 -1.20
C ILE A 60 1.92 2.29 -2.11
N TYR A 61 1.11 2.82 -3.02
CA TYR A 61 0.34 2.07 -4.01
C TYR A 61 0.62 2.59 -5.41
N GLY A 62 0.52 1.71 -6.40
CA GLY A 62 0.74 2.07 -7.79
C GLY A 62 -0.05 1.17 -8.73
N ILE A 63 -0.51 1.75 -9.84
CA ILE A 63 -1.14 1.03 -10.95
C ILE A 63 -0.27 1.24 -12.18
N GLU A 64 0.04 0.16 -12.87
CA GLU A 64 0.75 0.22 -14.15
C GLU A 64 0.05 -0.65 -15.19
N PHE A 65 -0.05 -0.18 -16.43
CA PHE A 65 -0.75 -0.88 -17.50
C PHE A 65 0.14 -1.95 -18.14
N LEU A 66 1.40 -1.61 -18.43
CA LEU A 66 2.34 -2.47 -19.13
C LEU A 66 3.07 -3.39 -18.15
N ALA A 67 3.12 -4.69 -18.47
CA ALA A 67 3.67 -5.70 -17.57
C ALA A 67 5.18 -5.54 -17.32
N ASP A 68 5.94 -5.13 -18.34
CA ASP A 68 7.37 -4.87 -18.26
C ASP A 68 7.68 -3.67 -17.35
N ASN A 69 6.97 -2.55 -17.52
CA ASN A 69 7.08 -1.40 -16.65
C ASN A 69 6.72 -1.73 -15.20
N LEU A 70 5.66 -2.52 -14.99
CA LEU A 70 5.26 -2.97 -13.66
C LEU A 70 6.39 -3.71 -12.94
N GLU A 71 7.04 -4.67 -13.63
CA GLU A 71 8.13 -5.43 -13.04
C GLU A 71 9.36 -4.55 -12.76
N ILE A 72 9.67 -3.59 -13.64
CA ILE A 72 10.72 -2.60 -13.40
C ILE A 72 10.41 -1.74 -12.17
N ALA A 73 9.17 -1.26 -12.04
CA ALA A 73 8.74 -0.45 -10.90
C ALA A 73 8.87 -1.20 -9.57
N ARG A 74 8.39 -2.46 -9.53
CA ARG A 74 8.51 -3.35 -8.36
C ARG A 74 9.98 -3.59 -8.01
N TYR A 75 10.80 -3.90 -9.02
CA TYR A 75 12.22 -4.17 -8.85
C TYR A 75 12.97 -2.94 -8.29
N ARG A 76 12.79 -1.76 -8.87
CA ARG A 76 13.47 -0.53 -8.42
C ARG A 76 13.05 -0.14 -7.01
N LEU A 77 11.76 -0.26 -6.69
CA LEU A 77 11.25 0.03 -5.35
C LEU A 77 11.86 -0.92 -4.31
N PHE A 78 11.96 -2.21 -4.65
CA PHE A 78 12.55 -3.20 -3.76
C PHE A 78 14.05 -3.04 -3.61
N LEU A 79 14.78 -2.81 -4.71
CA LEU A 79 16.22 -2.57 -4.69
C LEU A 79 16.56 -1.35 -3.83
N TYR A 80 15.84 -0.24 -4.02
CA TYR A 80 16.02 0.96 -3.19
C TYR A 80 15.81 0.67 -1.70
N TYR A 81 14.81 -0.15 -1.35
CA TYR A 81 14.58 -0.55 0.02
C TYR A 81 15.74 -1.40 0.60
N LEU A 82 16.30 -2.32 -0.21
CA LEU A 82 17.45 -3.14 0.19
C LEU A 82 18.70 -2.29 0.41
N ASP A 83 18.97 -1.34 -0.49
CA ASP A 83 20.09 -0.41 -0.40
C ASP A 83 19.97 0.45 0.87
N TRP A 84 18.78 1.02 1.12
CA TRP A 84 18.50 1.76 2.34
C TRP A 84 18.71 0.92 3.60
N TYR A 85 18.30 -0.35 3.58
CA TYR A 85 18.50 -1.26 4.70
C TYR A 85 19.99 -1.51 4.96
N GLU A 86 20.76 -1.81 3.91
CA GLU A 86 22.20 -2.05 4.01
C GLU A 86 22.92 -0.81 4.57
N GLU A 87 22.61 0.38 4.04
CA GLU A 87 23.16 1.65 4.52
C GLU A 87 22.81 1.91 5.99
N THR A 88 21.56 1.63 6.38
CA THR A 88 21.06 1.96 7.73
C THR A 88 21.55 0.99 8.80
N PHE A 89 21.71 -0.30 8.48
CA PHE A 89 22.06 -1.35 9.43
C PHE A 89 23.47 -1.93 9.26
N GLY A 90 24.22 -1.48 8.25
CA GLY A 90 25.59 -1.93 7.96
C GLY A 90 25.68 -3.39 7.49
N GLN A 91 24.57 -3.98 7.04
CA GLN A 91 24.54 -5.37 6.58
C GLN A 91 23.48 -5.60 5.51
N LYS A 92 23.78 -6.49 4.56
CA LYS A 92 22.83 -6.93 3.53
C LYS A 92 21.65 -7.66 4.14
N LEU A 93 20.47 -7.35 3.63
CA LEU A 93 19.25 -8.02 4.07
C LEU A 93 19.11 -9.40 3.39
N SER A 94 19.22 -10.47 4.17
CA SER A 94 19.08 -11.84 3.66
C SER A 94 17.63 -12.16 3.29
N SER A 95 17.44 -12.86 2.16
CA SER A 95 16.13 -13.36 1.68
C SER A 95 15.41 -14.29 2.65
N ARG A 96 16.12 -14.86 3.63
CA ARG A 96 15.54 -15.72 4.67
C ARG A 96 14.82 -14.93 5.77
N LYS A 97 15.08 -13.63 5.91
CA LYS A 97 14.52 -12.79 6.98
C LYS A 97 13.06 -12.40 6.69
N ASP A 98 12.27 -12.34 7.74
CA ASP A 98 10.87 -11.93 7.74
C ASP A 98 10.66 -10.56 7.07
N ILE A 99 11.47 -9.56 7.43
CA ILE A 99 11.39 -8.21 6.85
C ILE A 99 11.63 -8.19 5.32
N TYR A 100 12.53 -9.02 4.79
CA TYR A 100 12.78 -9.13 3.35
C TYR A 100 11.52 -9.62 2.63
N LYS A 101 10.97 -10.73 3.14
CA LYS A 101 9.79 -11.38 2.56
C LYS A 101 8.58 -10.46 2.63
N SER A 102 8.38 -9.79 3.77
CA SER A 102 7.31 -8.79 3.93
C SER A 102 7.46 -7.59 3.00
N ALA A 103 8.67 -7.03 2.86
CA ALA A 103 8.89 -5.90 1.96
C ALA A 103 8.56 -6.26 0.51
N ASN A 104 9.05 -7.40 0.02
CA ASN A 104 8.73 -7.91 -1.31
C ASN A 104 7.21 -8.15 -1.46
N PHE A 105 6.59 -8.80 -0.48
CA PHE A 105 5.16 -9.10 -0.51
C PHE A 105 4.29 -7.82 -0.55
N LEU A 106 4.61 -6.81 0.26
CA LEU A 106 3.89 -5.53 0.25
C LEU A 106 3.97 -4.85 -1.12
N ILE A 107 5.17 -4.81 -1.72
CA ILE A 107 5.37 -4.23 -3.05
C ILE A 107 4.52 -4.98 -4.10
N GLN A 108 4.53 -6.31 -4.06
CA GLN A 108 3.75 -7.14 -5.00
C GLN A 108 2.23 -6.94 -4.85
N LYS A 109 1.74 -6.70 -3.63
CA LYS A 109 0.31 -6.50 -3.34
C LYS A 109 -0.17 -5.05 -3.52
N ASN A 110 0.74 -4.08 -3.47
CA ASN A 110 0.37 -2.67 -3.56
C ASN A 110 0.70 -2.04 -4.92
N ILE A 111 1.66 -2.59 -5.67
CA ILE A 111 1.98 -2.15 -7.02
C ILE A 111 1.42 -3.21 -7.98
N VAL A 112 0.32 -2.89 -8.66
CA VAL A 112 -0.51 -3.86 -9.38
C VAL A 112 -0.65 -3.51 -10.85
N ARG A 113 -0.91 -4.53 -11.68
CA ARG A 113 -1.23 -4.31 -13.09
C ARG A 113 -2.68 -3.89 -13.24
N GLY A 114 -2.93 -2.82 -13.98
CA GLY A 114 -4.30 -2.34 -14.20
C GLY A 114 -4.40 -1.24 -15.24
N ASN A 115 -5.59 -1.11 -15.81
CA ASN A 115 -6.00 0.05 -16.60
C ASN A 115 -6.85 0.95 -15.70
N THR A 116 -6.35 2.13 -15.37
CA THR A 116 -7.05 3.08 -14.49
C THR A 116 -8.31 3.68 -15.10
N LEU A 117 -8.41 3.72 -16.44
CA LEU A 117 -9.62 4.17 -17.13
C LEU A 117 -10.75 3.16 -16.96
N THR A 118 -10.47 1.87 -17.16
CA THR A 118 -11.48 0.80 -17.04
C THR A 118 -11.60 0.25 -15.62
N LYS A 119 -10.69 0.61 -14.72
CA LYS A 119 -10.54 0.08 -13.36
C LYS A 119 -10.35 -1.44 -13.29
N CYS A 120 -9.90 -2.05 -14.39
CA CYS A 120 -9.74 -3.49 -14.52
C CYS A 120 -8.33 -3.87 -14.99
N HIS A 121 -7.95 -5.12 -14.74
CA HIS A 121 -6.77 -5.73 -15.31
C HIS A 121 -6.92 -5.81 -16.85
N PRO A 122 -5.88 -5.42 -17.63
CA PRO A 122 -6.00 -5.29 -19.08
C PRO A 122 -6.29 -6.59 -19.84
N GLU A 123 -5.86 -7.74 -19.30
CA GLU A 123 -6.04 -9.05 -19.97
C GLU A 123 -7.21 -9.87 -19.41
N THR A 124 -7.35 -9.95 -18.09
CA THR A 124 -8.38 -10.79 -17.45
C THR A 124 -9.72 -10.08 -17.28
N GLY A 125 -9.77 -8.75 -17.42
CA GLY A 125 -10.96 -7.94 -17.14
C GLY A 125 -11.36 -7.88 -15.67
N ALA A 126 -10.62 -8.54 -14.77
CA ALA A 126 -10.91 -8.54 -13.34
C ALA A 126 -10.72 -7.13 -12.75
N PRO A 127 -11.54 -6.71 -11.75
CA PRO A 127 -11.36 -5.43 -11.08
C PRO A 127 -9.95 -5.29 -10.48
N ILE A 128 -9.40 -4.07 -10.49
CA ILE A 128 -8.16 -3.76 -9.77
C ILE A 128 -8.44 -3.82 -8.28
N LEU A 129 -7.78 -4.73 -7.57
CA LEU A 129 -7.90 -4.92 -6.12
C LEU A 129 -6.61 -4.53 -5.42
N PHE A 130 -6.77 -3.92 -4.26
CA PHE A 130 -5.69 -3.55 -3.35
C PHE A 130 -5.90 -4.14 -1.97
N ASN A 131 -4.83 -4.13 -1.18
CA ASN A 131 -4.88 -4.45 0.24
C ASN A 131 -4.49 -3.21 1.04
N GLU A 132 -5.43 -2.68 1.81
CA GLU A 132 -5.14 -1.70 2.83
C GLU A 132 -4.55 -2.40 4.06
N TRP A 133 -3.46 -1.85 4.59
CA TRP A 133 -2.74 -2.37 5.76
C TRP A 133 -3.00 -1.47 6.96
N ARG A 134 -4.18 -1.61 7.58
CA ARG A 134 -4.62 -0.74 8.67
C ARG A 134 -3.86 -1.06 9.95
N ARG A 135 -3.32 -0.03 10.60
CA ARG A 135 -2.59 -0.21 11.87
C ARG A 135 -3.57 -0.59 12.98
N VAL A 136 -3.26 -1.65 13.73
CA VAL A 136 -4.07 -2.03 14.88
C VAL A 136 -3.76 -1.09 16.05
N LYS A 137 -4.78 -0.37 16.55
CA LYS A 137 -4.64 0.55 17.70
C LYS A 137 -4.05 -0.18 18.91
N GLY A 138 -3.07 0.44 19.55
CA GLY A 138 -2.35 -0.15 20.70
C GLY A 138 -1.28 -1.19 20.33
N SER A 139 -1.09 -1.51 19.04
CA SER A 139 0.00 -2.37 18.59
C SER A 139 1.10 -1.58 17.87
N ALA A 140 2.36 -1.91 18.15
CA ALA A 140 3.50 -1.29 17.49
C ALA A 140 3.77 -1.84 16.07
N SER A 141 3.34 -3.07 15.79
CA SER A 141 3.68 -3.84 14.59
C SER A 141 2.52 -4.53 13.88
N LYS A 142 1.35 -4.68 14.51
CA LYS A 142 0.23 -5.40 13.89
C LYS A 142 -0.54 -4.56 12.88
N VAL A 143 -0.96 -5.21 11.82
CA VAL A 143 -1.84 -4.69 10.77
C VAL A 143 -3.05 -5.58 10.58
N GLU A 144 -4.17 -4.97 10.25
CA GLU A 144 -5.35 -5.61 9.68
C GLU A 144 -5.31 -5.43 8.16
N ARG A 145 -5.42 -6.55 7.42
CA ARG A 145 -5.56 -6.53 5.96
C ARG A 145 -7.03 -6.30 5.60
N VAL A 146 -7.30 -5.22 4.85
CA VAL A 146 -8.62 -4.91 4.31
C VAL A 146 -8.52 -4.81 2.79
N GLU A 147 -9.19 -5.71 2.09
CA GLU A 147 -9.22 -5.69 0.62
C GLU A 147 -10.31 -4.74 0.11
N PHE A 148 -9.94 -3.89 -0.85
CA PHE A 148 -10.82 -2.93 -1.52
C PHE A 148 -10.51 -2.86 -3.01
N SER A 149 -11.49 -2.42 -3.82
CA SER A 149 -11.29 -2.21 -5.25
C SER A 149 -10.93 -0.76 -5.59
N PHE A 150 -10.23 -0.55 -6.70
CA PHE A 150 -9.93 0.80 -7.18
C PHE A 150 -11.20 1.59 -7.53
N ALA A 151 -12.27 0.92 -7.97
CA ALA A 151 -13.56 1.56 -8.24
C ALA A 151 -14.23 2.10 -6.95
N GLU A 152 -14.19 1.32 -5.85
CA GLU A 152 -14.70 1.74 -4.54
C GLU A 152 -13.99 3.01 -4.04
N LEU A 153 -12.68 3.12 -4.26
CA LEU A 153 -11.89 4.30 -3.88
C LEU A 153 -12.39 5.59 -4.55
N LEU A 154 -12.93 5.49 -5.76
CA LEU A 154 -13.43 6.63 -6.53
C LEU A 154 -14.90 6.96 -6.22
N ASN A 155 -15.51 6.30 -5.22
CA ASN A 155 -16.94 6.38 -4.89
C ASN A 155 -17.86 6.07 -6.09
N GLU A 156 -17.34 5.38 -7.09
CA GLU A 156 -18.16 4.88 -8.17
C GLU A 156 -18.77 3.56 -7.71
N LYS A 157 -20.11 3.50 -7.62
CA LYS A 157 -20.78 2.21 -7.57
C LYS A 157 -20.31 1.44 -8.80
N ILE A 158 -19.70 0.27 -8.62
CA ILE A 158 -19.50 -0.68 -9.72
C ILE A 158 -20.89 -0.87 -10.31
N THR A 159 -21.12 -0.27 -11.48
CA THR A 159 -22.43 -0.27 -12.09
C THR A 159 -22.57 -1.61 -12.79
N LEU A 160 -22.86 -2.65 -12.01
CA LEU A 160 -23.72 -3.70 -12.52
C LEU A 160 -25.10 -3.03 -12.60
N GLU A 161 -25.61 -2.88 -13.81
CA GLU A 161 -26.87 -2.20 -14.10
C GLU A 161 -27.98 -2.65 -13.14
N SER A 162 -28.37 -1.78 -12.21
CA SER A 162 -29.77 -1.46 -11.87
C SER A 162 -29.83 -0.64 -10.57
N GLY A 163 -30.28 0.62 -10.69
CA GLY A 163 -31.21 1.21 -9.72
C GLY A 163 -30.66 2.04 -8.56
N ILE A 164 -30.94 3.35 -8.67
CA ILE A 164 -31.16 4.39 -7.65
C ILE A 164 -29.93 5.24 -7.23
N PRO A 165 -29.97 6.56 -7.54
CA PRO A 165 -28.98 7.56 -7.14
C PRO A 165 -29.40 8.40 -5.92
N GLU A 166 -28.41 9.18 -5.47
CA GLU A 166 -28.42 10.35 -4.57
C GLU A 166 -28.56 10.16 -3.06
N GLY A 167 -27.49 10.60 -2.38
CA GLY A 167 -27.35 10.64 -0.93
C GLY A 167 -25.88 10.62 -0.55
N GLN A 168 -25.18 11.74 -0.79
CA GLN A 168 -23.79 11.95 -0.38
C GLN A 168 -23.66 11.77 1.14
N LEU A 169 -22.87 10.79 1.58
CA LEU A 169 -22.49 10.60 2.98
C LEU A 169 -20.97 10.54 3.08
N SER A 170 -20.42 11.32 4.02
CA SER A 170 -18.98 11.36 4.28
C SER A 170 -18.51 10.02 4.85
N LEU A 171 -17.40 9.49 4.33
CA LEU A 171 -16.91 8.13 4.62
C LEU A 171 -16.28 7.96 6.03
N PHE A 172 -16.34 8.97 6.90
CA PHE A 172 -15.69 8.92 8.22
C PHE A 172 -16.60 9.14 9.42
N ASP A 173 -17.90 9.38 9.25
CA ASP A 173 -18.84 9.51 10.37
C ASP A 173 -20.17 8.82 10.07
N LEU A 174 -20.32 7.55 10.44
CA LEU A 174 -21.62 6.95 10.75
C LEU A 174 -21.46 5.88 11.85
N GLU A 175 -21.80 6.27 13.07
CA GLU A 175 -22.21 5.36 14.14
C GLU A 175 -23.66 4.90 13.91
N GLY A 176 -23.92 3.59 14.08
CA GLY A 176 -25.26 2.95 14.06
C GLY A 176 -25.87 2.80 12.66
N ASP A 177 -26.54 1.72 12.26
CA ASP A 177 -27.10 0.56 12.95
C ASP A 177 -27.26 -0.59 11.91
N ASP A 178 -27.47 -1.80 12.43
CA ASP A 178 -27.57 -3.12 11.81
C ASP A 178 -27.94 -3.24 10.31
N THR A 179 -26.98 -3.71 9.51
CA THR A 179 -27.28 -4.62 8.38
C THR A 179 -26.26 -5.77 8.34
N LYS A 180 -26.77 -6.99 8.21
CA LYS A 180 -26.02 -8.26 8.13
C LYS A 180 -25.13 -8.30 6.87
N GLN A 181 -24.00 -7.58 6.87
CA GLN A 181 -22.92 -7.81 5.94
C GLN A 181 -22.09 -8.99 6.45
N LYS A 182 -21.84 -9.98 5.59
CA LYS A 182 -20.90 -11.08 5.87
C LYS A 182 -19.61 -10.44 6.39
N LYS A 183 -19.30 -10.60 7.69
CA LYS A 183 -18.03 -10.17 8.28
C LYS A 183 -16.91 -10.81 7.47
N LYS A 184 -16.30 -10.06 6.53
CA LYS A 184 -14.97 -10.38 6.00
C LYS A 184 -14.10 -10.58 7.24
N ILE A 185 -13.55 -11.78 7.43
CA ILE A 185 -12.75 -12.09 8.61
C ILE A 185 -11.50 -11.20 8.54
N ALA A 186 -11.48 -10.16 9.35
CA ALA A 186 -10.34 -9.27 9.52
C ALA A 186 -9.10 -10.09 9.87
N THR A 187 -8.15 -10.17 8.93
CA THR A 187 -6.91 -10.92 9.16
C THR A 187 -5.89 -9.98 9.78
N ILE A 188 -5.70 -10.13 11.10
CA ILE A 188 -4.70 -9.37 11.86
C ILE A 188 -3.40 -10.17 11.88
N ILE A 189 -2.30 -9.52 11.49
CA ILE A 189 -0.96 -10.13 11.45
C ILE A 189 0.12 -9.11 11.83
N ASP A 190 1.29 -9.59 12.25
CA ASP A 190 2.46 -8.72 12.38
C ASP A 190 2.92 -8.25 10.99
N ILE A 191 3.23 -6.97 10.82
CA ILE A 191 3.68 -6.42 9.54
C ILE A 191 4.97 -7.09 9.02
N GLN A 192 5.83 -7.58 9.91
CA GLN A 192 7.01 -8.36 9.53
C GLN A 192 6.67 -9.78 9.05
N LYS A 193 5.41 -10.21 9.16
CA LYS A 193 4.95 -11.54 8.77
C LYS A 193 3.84 -11.53 7.72
N VAL A 194 3.52 -10.39 7.10
CA VAL A 194 2.45 -10.30 6.08
C VAL A 194 2.65 -11.23 4.90
N TYR A 195 3.89 -11.62 4.59
CA TYR A 195 4.17 -12.62 3.55
C TYR A 195 3.52 -13.98 3.83
N GLN A 196 3.15 -14.28 5.08
CA GLN A 196 2.43 -15.51 5.44
C GLN A 196 0.95 -15.49 5.04
N LEU A 197 0.48 -14.38 4.46
CA LEU A 197 -0.84 -14.26 3.85
C LEU A 197 -0.84 -14.70 2.37
N GLU A 198 0.32 -15.04 1.80
CA GLU A 198 0.40 -15.57 0.45
C GLU A 198 -0.40 -16.87 0.32
N GLY A 199 -1.32 -16.93 -0.66
CA GLY A 199 -2.23 -18.07 -0.86
C GLY A 199 -3.50 -18.08 0.02
N LYS A 200 -3.75 -17.02 0.80
CA LYS A 200 -5.00 -16.79 1.56
C LYS A 200 -5.76 -15.58 1.06
#